data_AF-A0A942U8M4-F1
#
_entry.id   AF-A0A942U8M4-F1
#
_cell.length_a   1.000
_cell.length_b   1.000
_cell.length_c   1.000
_cell.angle_alpha   90.00
_cell.angle_beta   90.00
_cell.angle_gamma   90.00
#
_symmetry.space_group_name_H-M   'P 1'
#
loop_
_entity.id
_entity.type
_entity.pdbx_description
1 polymer ?
#
loop_
_entity_poly.entity_id
_entity_poly.type
_entity_poly.pdbx_seq_one_letter_code
_entity_poly.pdbx_strand_id
1 'polypeptide(L)'
;MLRNTWLIFCLLYIVPLSTACSKTESPVTKELNLQKPPQTFAIPSEYTHAKDMLDSLTKEGIEIKEIRSSNHSALFQTKLNYSMLIKSESGDFTLIHLGNKNGKDYTIVKMEENGGRFIYSIRKNGEPEQIYDTNEETYFNINEEYITITQSKNLNKKLKKVLNTGKS
;
A
#
# COMPACT_ATOMS: atom_id res chain seq x y z
N MET A 1 27.38 73.59 -10.85
CA MET A 1 26.63 74.18 -9.73
C MET A 1 27.12 73.51 -8.45
N LEU A 2 27.67 74.31 -7.53
CA LEU A 2 28.34 73.87 -6.30
C LEU A 2 27.34 73.70 -5.14
N ARG A 3 27.67 72.72 -4.27
CA ARG A 3 27.64 72.73 -2.79
C ARG A 3 26.37 72.38 -2.01
N ASN A 4 26.60 71.39 -1.12
CA ASN A 4 26.30 71.33 0.32
C ASN A 4 24.84 71.18 0.75
N THR A 5 24.40 70.00 1.24
CA THR A 5 24.48 69.48 2.64
C THR A 5 23.88 70.40 3.71
N TRP A 6 22.86 69.89 4.44
CA TRP A 6 22.50 70.12 5.86
C TRP A 6 21.47 69.03 6.24
N LEU A 7 21.76 68.04 7.12
CA LEU A 7 21.64 68.02 8.61
C LEU A 7 20.23 68.43 9.10
N ILE A 8 19.34 67.48 9.46
CA ILE A 8 19.13 66.76 10.76
C ILE A 8 18.73 67.71 11.92
N PHE A 9 17.79 67.23 12.75
CA PHE A 9 17.13 67.80 13.95
C PHE A 9 15.84 68.59 13.62
N CYS A 10 14.66 68.35 14.21
CA CYS A 10 14.26 67.90 15.55
C CYS A 10 13.05 66.93 15.43
N LEU A 11 12.99 65.76 16.05
CA LEU A 11 12.67 65.48 17.47
C LEU A 11 11.49 66.28 18.05
N LEU A 12 10.53 65.53 18.59
CA LEU A 12 9.48 65.88 19.57
C LEU A 12 8.19 66.52 19.03
N TYR A 13 7.21 65.67 18.70
CA TYR A 13 5.88 65.80 19.29
C TYR A 13 5.37 64.42 19.72
N ILE A 14 5.45 64.17 21.01
CA ILE A 14 4.65 63.19 21.72
C ILE A 14 3.39 63.94 22.16
N VAL A 15 2.20 63.38 21.93
CA VAL A 15 1.13 63.18 22.93
C VAL A 15 0.00 62.37 22.26
N PRO A 16 -0.63 61.43 23.00
CA PRO A 16 -1.44 60.35 22.45
C PRO A 16 -2.93 60.72 22.43
N LEU A 17 -3.68 60.17 21.46
CA LEU A 17 -5.13 60.05 21.60
C LEU A 17 -5.50 58.57 21.70
N SER A 18 -5.74 58.18 22.95
CA SER A 18 -6.55 57.04 23.30
C SER A 18 -7.97 57.21 22.79
N THR A 19 -8.44 56.29 21.96
CA THR A 19 -9.84 55.88 21.99
C THR A 19 -9.90 54.37 22.08
N ALA A 20 -10.44 53.93 23.20
CA ALA A 20 -10.78 52.55 23.48
C ALA A 20 -11.73 52.01 22.40
N CYS A 21 -11.37 50.89 21.79
CA CYS A 21 -12.34 50.01 21.17
C CYS A 21 -12.29 48.68 21.93
N SER A 22 -13.16 48.59 22.92
CA SER A 22 -13.51 47.35 23.59
C SER A 22 -14.30 46.47 22.62
N LYS A 23 -13.87 45.22 22.43
CA LYS A 23 -14.77 44.07 22.26
C LYS A 23 -14.02 42.74 22.33
N THR A 24 -14.37 42.00 23.38
CA THR A 24 -14.57 40.54 23.46
C THR A 24 -13.37 39.59 23.36
N GLU A 25 -13.20 38.85 24.46
CA GLU A 25 -12.33 37.71 24.70
C GLU A 25 -12.56 36.54 23.72
N SER A 26 -11.50 35.78 23.44
CA SER A 26 -11.63 34.32 23.37
C SER A 26 -10.27 33.66 23.69
N PRO A 27 -10.17 32.88 24.78
CA PRO A 27 -9.03 31.99 25.00
C PRO A 27 -9.30 30.63 24.31
N VAL A 28 -8.23 29.84 24.15
CA VAL A 28 -8.24 28.43 23.69
C VAL A 28 -8.29 28.32 22.15
N THR A 29 -7.29 27.74 21.50
CA THR A 29 -7.24 26.28 21.38
C THR A 29 -5.80 25.78 21.25
N LYS A 30 -5.42 24.95 22.23
CA LYS A 30 -4.32 23.98 22.13
C LYS A 30 -4.40 23.31 20.76
N GLU A 31 -3.27 23.23 20.05
CA GLU A 31 -3.11 22.28 18.95
C GLU A 31 -3.45 20.89 19.50
N LEU A 32 -4.66 20.44 19.19
CA LEU A 32 -5.14 19.12 19.46
C LEU A 32 -4.35 18.23 18.51
N ASN A 33 -3.31 17.58 19.04
CA ASN A 33 -2.75 16.37 18.45
C ASN A 33 -3.88 15.34 18.40
N LEU A 34 -4.74 15.46 17.39
CA LEU A 34 -5.70 14.45 17.04
C LEU A 34 -4.87 13.33 16.39
N GLN A 35 -4.30 12.46 17.22
CA GLN A 35 -3.92 11.13 16.76
C GLN A 35 -5.19 10.52 16.18
N LYS A 36 -5.30 10.59 14.85
CA LYS A 36 -6.35 9.92 14.11
C LYS A 36 -6.24 8.45 14.53
N PRO A 37 -7.28 7.85 15.14
CA PRO A 37 -7.21 6.45 15.52
C PRO A 37 -6.85 5.66 14.26
N PRO A 38 -6.03 4.60 14.37
CA PRO A 38 -5.63 3.81 13.22
C PRO A 38 -6.89 3.40 12.47
N GLN A 39 -7.03 3.94 11.26
CA GLN A 39 -8.21 3.71 10.44
C GLN A 39 -8.17 2.25 10.01
N THR A 40 -8.94 1.41 10.67
CA THR A 40 -9.04 -0.01 10.32
C THR A 40 -9.59 -0.11 8.90
N PHE A 41 -8.77 -0.63 7.99
CA PHE A 41 -9.18 -0.88 6.62
C PHE A 41 -10.37 -1.85 6.60
N ALA A 42 -11.48 -1.46 5.96
CA ALA A 42 -12.66 -2.30 5.82
C ALA A 42 -12.52 -3.18 4.57
N ILE A 43 -12.60 -4.51 4.75
CA ILE A 43 -12.50 -5.47 3.64
C ILE A 43 -13.80 -5.41 2.81
N PRO A 44 -13.73 -5.19 1.48
CA PRO A 44 -14.90 -5.24 0.61
C PRO A 44 -15.62 -6.60 0.66
N SER A 45 -16.94 -6.59 0.52
CA SER A 45 -17.78 -7.78 0.76
C SER A 45 -17.47 -8.94 -0.19
N GLU A 46 -17.06 -8.64 -1.42
CA GLU A 46 -16.67 -9.60 -2.45
C GLU A 46 -15.41 -10.41 -2.10
N TYR A 47 -14.59 -9.93 -1.15
CA TYR A 47 -13.34 -10.55 -0.71
C TYR A 47 -13.42 -11.18 0.69
N THR A 48 -14.62 -11.28 1.25
CA THR A 48 -14.87 -11.88 2.57
C THR A 48 -14.34 -13.32 2.69
N HIS A 49 -14.28 -14.06 1.59
CA HIS A 49 -13.70 -15.40 1.54
C HIS A 49 -12.21 -15.46 1.91
N ALA A 50 -11.48 -14.33 1.85
CA ALA A 50 -10.06 -14.23 2.16
C ALA A 50 -9.80 -13.43 3.44
N LYS A 51 -10.86 -13.13 4.22
CA LYS A 51 -10.77 -12.28 5.41
C LYS A 51 -9.70 -12.75 6.38
N ASP A 52 -9.65 -14.04 6.70
CA ASP A 52 -8.68 -14.57 7.68
C ASP A 52 -7.23 -14.43 7.20
N MET A 53 -7.00 -14.55 5.90
CA MET A 53 -5.70 -14.31 5.29
C MET A 53 -5.34 -12.83 5.31
N LEU A 54 -6.28 -11.93 5.00
CA LEU A 54 -6.10 -10.47 5.07
C LEU A 54 -5.82 -9.99 6.51
N ASP A 55 -6.50 -10.58 7.50
CA ASP A 55 -6.24 -10.34 8.93
C ASP A 55 -4.84 -10.86 9.33
N SER A 56 -4.41 -11.99 8.77
CA SER A 56 -3.06 -12.53 9.03
C SER A 56 -1.96 -11.66 8.42
N LEU A 57 -2.19 -11.10 7.23
CA LEU A 57 -1.29 -10.15 6.58
C LEU A 57 -1.10 -8.89 7.45
N THR A 58 -2.20 -8.32 7.96
CA THR A 58 -2.15 -7.13 8.81
C THR A 58 -1.48 -7.41 10.16
N LYS A 59 -1.71 -8.57 10.77
CA LYS A 59 -0.99 -9.01 12.00
C LYS A 59 0.52 -9.11 11.80
N GLU A 60 0.98 -9.47 10.60
CA GLU A 60 2.40 -9.54 10.23
C GLU A 60 2.97 -8.18 9.75
N GLY A 61 2.25 -7.08 9.99
CA GLY A 61 2.71 -5.73 9.70
C GLY A 61 2.69 -5.38 8.21
N ILE A 62 1.75 -5.95 7.45
CA ILE A 62 1.40 -5.51 6.09
C ILE A 62 0.12 -4.69 6.19
N GLU A 63 0.27 -3.37 6.31
CA GLU A 63 -0.87 -2.46 6.42
C GLU A 63 -1.56 -2.26 5.06
N ILE A 64 -2.77 -2.81 4.92
CA ILE A 64 -3.55 -2.73 3.68
C ILE A 64 -4.17 -1.33 3.55
N LYS A 65 -3.94 -0.69 2.41
CA LYS A 65 -4.50 0.64 2.08
C LYS A 65 -5.63 0.55 1.06
N GLU A 66 -5.53 -0.40 0.14
CA GLU A 66 -6.48 -0.55 -0.95
C GLU A 66 -6.53 -2.01 -1.42
N ILE A 67 -7.72 -2.48 -1.78
CA ILE A 67 -7.94 -3.75 -2.47
C ILE A 67 -8.73 -3.47 -3.75
N ARG A 68 -8.22 -3.98 -4.89
CA ARG A 68 -8.88 -3.95 -6.19
C ARG A 68 -8.93 -5.34 -6.78
N SER A 69 -9.79 -5.56 -7.77
CA SER A 69 -9.73 -6.78 -8.57
C SER A 69 -8.42 -6.85 -9.35
N SER A 70 -7.91 -8.07 -9.54
CA SER A 70 -6.72 -8.32 -10.34
C SER A 70 -7.00 -9.31 -11.44
N ASN A 71 -6.47 -9.02 -12.63
CA ASN A 71 -6.61 -9.85 -13.83
C ASN A 71 -5.84 -11.17 -13.74
N HIS A 72 -5.02 -11.39 -12.70
CA HIS A 72 -4.36 -12.67 -12.47
C HIS A 72 -5.34 -13.84 -12.23
N SER A 73 -6.63 -13.58 -12.03
CA SER A 73 -7.66 -14.63 -12.04
C SER A 73 -7.67 -15.43 -13.35
N ALA A 74 -7.44 -14.80 -14.49
CA ALA A 74 -7.34 -15.50 -15.78
C ALA A 74 -6.08 -16.38 -15.84
N LEU A 75 -4.95 -15.83 -15.39
CA LEU A 75 -3.66 -16.51 -15.38
C LEU A 75 -3.66 -17.78 -14.52
N PHE A 76 -4.38 -17.75 -13.40
CA PHE A 76 -4.49 -18.87 -12.46
C PHE A 76 -5.82 -19.62 -12.57
N GLN A 77 -6.67 -19.29 -13.52
CA GLN A 77 -7.97 -19.91 -13.77
C GLN A 77 -8.87 -19.95 -12.52
N THR A 78 -8.94 -18.84 -11.79
CA THR A 78 -9.80 -18.69 -10.61
C THR A 78 -11.04 -17.83 -10.92
N LYS A 79 -11.97 -17.74 -9.98
CA LYS A 79 -13.08 -16.77 -10.07
C LYS A 79 -12.53 -15.33 -10.10
N LEU A 80 -13.25 -14.41 -10.75
CA LEU A 80 -12.81 -13.01 -10.91
C LEU A 80 -12.51 -12.31 -9.59
N ASN A 81 -13.37 -12.47 -8.58
CA ASN A 81 -13.19 -11.87 -7.26
C ASN A 81 -12.20 -12.63 -6.35
N TYR A 82 -11.61 -13.74 -6.82
CA TYR A 82 -10.65 -14.50 -6.01
C TYR A 82 -9.23 -13.97 -6.20
N SER A 83 -9.00 -13.05 -7.13
CA SER A 83 -7.71 -12.41 -7.37
C SER A 83 -7.79 -10.93 -7.03
N MET A 84 -6.98 -10.52 -6.05
CA MET A 84 -6.98 -9.20 -5.44
C MET A 84 -5.63 -8.52 -5.65
N LEU A 85 -5.60 -7.33 -6.26
CA LEU A 85 -4.45 -6.42 -6.16
C LEU A 85 -4.57 -5.65 -4.85
N ILE A 86 -3.56 -5.77 -4.00
CA ILE A 86 -3.51 -5.18 -2.67
C ILE A 86 -2.37 -4.16 -2.65
N LYS A 87 -2.70 -2.92 -2.31
CA LYS A 87 -1.71 -1.88 -2.04
C LYS A 87 -1.43 -1.78 -0.56
N SER A 88 -0.16 -1.70 -0.21
CA SER A 88 0.30 -1.54 1.17
C SER A 88 1.45 -0.56 1.25
N GLU A 89 1.73 -0.05 2.44
CA GLU A 89 2.94 0.78 2.68
C GLU A 89 4.25 0.04 2.36
N SER A 90 4.25 -1.30 2.43
CA SER A 90 5.42 -2.13 2.10
C SER A 90 5.55 -2.46 0.61
N GLY A 91 4.64 -1.95 -0.23
CA GLY A 91 4.54 -2.21 -1.66
C GLY A 91 3.28 -2.98 -2.06
N ASP A 92 3.14 -3.18 -3.36
CA ASP A 92 1.95 -3.81 -3.95
C ASP A 92 2.17 -5.32 -4.14
N PHE A 93 1.09 -6.09 -4.01
CA PHE A 93 1.08 -7.51 -4.30
C PHE A 93 -0.29 -7.98 -4.76
N THR A 94 -0.34 -9.07 -5.51
CA THR A 94 -1.59 -9.79 -5.76
C THR A 94 -1.74 -10.92 -4.75
N LEU A 95 -2.93 -11.07 -4.16
CA LEU A 95 -3.37 -12.25 -3.42
C LEU A 95 -4.44 -12.97 -4.22
N ILE A 96 -4.25 -14.27 -4.45
CA ILE A 96 -5.19 -15.13 -5.17
C ILE A 96 -5.67 -16.22 -4.21
N HIS A 97 -6.97 -16.31 -3.99
CA HIS A 97 -7.60 -17.38 -3.24
C HIS A 97 -7.90 -18.57 -4.17
N LEU A 98 -7.49 -19.76 -3.76
CA LEU A 98 -7.70 -21.02 -4.44
C LEU A 98 -8.86 -21.77 -3.75
N GLY A 99 -10.09 -21.53 -4.22
CA GLY A 99 -11.31 -22.03 -3.55
C GLY A 99 -11.40 -23.54 -3.34
N ASN A 100 -10.62 -24.34 -4.08
CA ASN A 100 -10.59 -25.80 -3.97
C ASN A 100 -9.34 -26.31 -3.23
N LYS A 101 -8.58 -25.42 -2.57
CA LYS A 101 -7.33 -25.74 -1.87
C LYS A 101 -6.30 -26.49 -2.74
N ASN A 102 -6.28 -26.15 -4.02
CA ASN A 102 -5.54 -26.88 -5.06
C ASN A 102 -4.17 -26.26 -5.39
N GLY A 103 -3.57 -25.51 -4.47
CA GLY A 103 -2.28 -24.86 -4.74
C GLY A 103 -1.13 -25.82 -5.04
N LYS A 104 -1.22 -27.07 -4.57
CA LYS A 104 -0.27 -28.14 -4.90
C LYS A 104 -0.29 -28.55 -6.38
N ASP A 105 -1.38 -28.24 -7.10
CA ASP A 105 -1.49 -28.53 -8.52
C ASP A 105 -0.74 -27.52 -9.39
N TYR A 106 -0.30 -26.40 -8.81
CA TYR A 106 0.41 -25.36 -9.53
C TYR A 106 1.92 -25.54 -9.43
N THR A 107 2.58 -25.49 -10.58
CA THR A 107 4.03 -25.38 -10.70
C THR A 107 4.36 -24.08 -11.43
N ILE A 108 5.25 -23.27 -10.86
CA ILE A 108 5.72 -22.02 -11.46
C ILE A 108 7.23 -22.11 -11.65
N VAL A 109 7.70 -21.91 -12.88
CA VAL A 109 9.12 -22.03 -13.24
C VAL A 109 9.56 -20.78 -13.98
N LYS A 110 10.67 -20.16 -13.54
CA LYS A 110 11.34 -19.10 -14.28
C LYS A 110 12.07 -19.73 -15.47
N MET A 111 11.71 -19.33 -16.69
CA MET A 111 12.25 -19.90 -17.93
C MET A 111 13.40 -19.07 -18.49
N GLU A 112 13.28 -17.75 -18.46
CA GLU A 112 14.27 -16.83 -19.03
C GLU A 112 14.45 -15.58 -18.16
N GLU A 113 15.69 -15.10 -18.11
CA GLU A 113 16.06 -13.76 -17.67
C GLU A 113 17.04 -13.18 -18.69
N ASN A 114 16.59 -12.21 -19.47
CA ASN A 114 17.42 -11.60 -20.51
C ASN A 114 17.07 -10.13 -20.67
N GLY A 115 18.08 -9.25 -20.58
CA GLY A 115 17.92 -7.82 -20.85
C GLY A 115 16.87 -7.11 -19.98
N GLY A 116 16.60 -7.59 -18.76
CA GLY A 116 15.57 -7.02 -17.87
C GLY A 116 14.16 -7.58 -18.08
N ARG A 117 13.97 -8.53 -19.00
CA ARG A 117 12.71 -9.29 -19.17
C ARG A 117 12.79 -10.62 -18.42
N PHE A 118 11.71 -10.97 -17.74
CA PHE A 118 11.56 -12.19 -16.96
C PHE A 118 10.32 -12.95 -17.43
N ILE A 119 10.51 -14.22 -17.82
CA ILE A 119 9.43 -15.07 -18.31
C ILE A 119 9.26 -16.25 -17.37
N TYR A 120 8.01 -16.48 -16.95
CA TYR A 120 7.62 -17.58 -16.07
C TYR A 120 6.59 -18.46 -16.76
N SER A 121 6.78 -19.77 -16.65
CA SER A 121 5.79 -20.78 -16.96
C SER A 121 4.94 -21.06 -15.73
N ILE A 122 3.62 -21.02 -15.89
CA ILE A 122 2.64 -21.39 -14.85
C ILE A 122 1.86 -22.57 -15.37
N ARG A 123 2.00 -23.72 -14.71
CA ARG A 123 1.31 -24.97 -15.05
C ARG A 123 0.39 -25.36 -13.92
N LYS A 124 -0.82 -25.76 -14.26
CA LYS A 124 -1.75 -26.41 -13.35
C LYS A 124 -2.07 -27.80 -13.89
N ASN A 125 -2.09 -28.81 -13.04
CA ASN A 125 -2.37 -30.19 -13.46
C ASN A 125 -3.66 -30.28 -14.30
N GLY A 126 -3.55 -30.87 -15.50
CA GLY A 126 -4.68 -31.04 -16.42
C GLY A 126 -5.07 -29.81 -17.24
N GLU A 127 -4.32 -28.71 -17.14
CA GLU A 127 -4.67 -27.42 -17.75
C GLU A 127 -3.55 -26.92 -18.68
N PRO A 128 -3.87 -26.11 -19.71
CA PRO A 128 -2.86 -25.54 -20.59
C PRO A 128 -1.87 -24.64 -19.85
N GLU A 129 -0.58 -24.79 -20.18
CA GLU A 129 0.49 -23.93 -19.68
C GLU A 129 0.23 -22.46 -20.00
N GLN A 130 0.41 -21.59 -18.99
CA GLN A 130 0.29 -20.14 -19.12
C GLN A 130 1.65 -19.48 -19.02
N ILE A 131 1.83 -18.38 -19.73
CA ILE A 131 3.05 -17.58 -19.73
C ILE A 131 2.80 -16.28 -18.98
N TYR A 132 3.66 -15.99 -18.00
CA TYR A 132 3.71 -14.70 -17.34
C TYR A 132 5.00 -13.98 -17.73
N ASP A 133 4.86 -12.86 -18.42
CA ASP A 133 5.94 -12.07 -18.99
C ASP A 133 5.94 -10.68 -18.37
N THR A 134 7.09 -10.26 -17.85
CA THR A 134 7.23 -9.02 -17.10
C THR A 134 8.63 -8.44 -17.26
N ASN A 135 8.76 -7.15 -16.98
CA ASN A 135 10.03 -6.41 -17.06
C ASN A 135 10.74 -6.31 -15.70
N GLU A 136 10.29 -7.06 -14.69
CA GLU A 136 10.90 -7.08 -13.36
C GLU A 136 10.84 -8.48 -12.75
N GLU A 137 11.78 -8.78 -11.84
CA GLU A 137 11.77 -10.04 -11.12
C GLU A 137 10.49 -10.14 -10.27
N THR A 138 9.77 -11.27 -10.40
CA THR A 138 8.51 -11.52 -9.71
C THR A 138 8.66 -12.70 -8.78
N TYR A 139 8.26 -12.51 -7.54
CA TYR A 139 8.23 -13.53 -6.52
C TYR A 139 6.84 -14.12 -6.40
N PHE A 140 6.76 -15.44 -6.52
CA PHE A 140 5.55 -16.22 -6.31
C PHE A 140 5.69 -17.04 -5.02
N ASN A 141 4.67 -17.01 -4.18
CA ASN A 141 4.53 -17.93 -3.07
C ASN A 141 3.20 -18.67 -3.18
N ILE A 142 3.20 -19.97 -2.89
CA ILE A 142 2.03 -20.84 -3.06
C ILE A 142 1.91 -21.69 -1.79
N ASN A 143 0.70 -21.76 -1.24
CA ASN A 143 0.30 -22.83 -0.33
C ASN A 143 -0.98 -23.49 -0.87
N GLU A 144 -1.63 -24.36 -0.11
CA GLU A 144 -2.84 -25.06 -0.58
C GLU A 144 -3.96 -24.08 -0.98
N GLU A 145 -4.15 -22.99 -0.23
CA GLU A 145 -5.31 -22.10 -0.35
C GLU A 145 -5.01 -20.78 -1.06
N TYR A 146 -3.76 -20.35 -1.16
CA TYR A 146 -3.42 -19.01 -1.62
C TYR A 146 -2.15 -18.98 -2.48
N ILE A 147 -2.15 -18.05 -3.43
CA ILE A 147 -0.98 -17.62 -4.18
C ILE A 147 -0.76 -16.13 -3.93
N THR A 148 0.48 -15.73 -3.67
CA THR A 148 0.86 -14.31 -3.66
C THR A 148 1.88 -14.00 -4.73
N ILE A 149 1.74 -12.83 -5.37
CA ILE A 149 2.61 -12.35 -6.44
C ILE A 149 3.10 -10.95 -6.06
N THR A 150 4.41 -10.72 -6.01
CA THR A 150 4.96 -9.38 -5.77
C THR A 150 6.31 -9.21 -6.47
N GLN A 151 6.64 -7.98 -6.86
CA GLN A 151 7.97 -7.60 -7.34
C GLN A 151 8.84 -7.03 -6.21
N SER A 152 8.29 -6.83 -4.99
CA SER A 152 9.04 -6.36 -3.83
C SER A 152 9.70 -7.52 -3.09
N LYS A 153 11.03 -7.60 -3.15
CA LYS A 153 11.83 -8.61 -2.44
C LYS A 153 11.63 -8.57 -0.91
N ASN A 154 11.45 -7.38 -0.34
CA ASN A 154 11.21 -7.21 1.09
C ASN A 154 9.81 -7.67 1.49
N LEU A 155 8.79 -7.29 0.70
CA LEU A 155 7.41 -7.73 0.93
C LEU A 155 7.28 -9.26 0.77
N ASN A 156 7.98 -9.85 -0.21
CA ASN A 156 8.02 -11.29 -0.42
C ASN A 156 8.40 -12.07 0.85
N LYS A 157 9.39 -11.59 1.61
CA LYS A 157 9.79 -12.23 2.88
C LYS A 157 8.65 -12.27 3.90
N LYS A 158 7.88 -11.18 4.03
CA LYS A 158 6.71 -11.10 4.92
C LYS A 158 5.58 -12.01 4.42
N LEU A 159 5.27 -11.97 3.12
CA LEU A 159 4.23 -12.79 2.51
C LEU A 159 4.51 -14.29 2.69
N LYS A 160 5.77 -14.71 2.45
CA LYS A 160 6.20 -16.09 2.65
C LYS A 160 6.06 -16.53 4.10
N LYS A 161 6.30 -15.65 5.07
CA LYS A 161 6.07 -15.95 6.49
C LYS A 161 4.58 -16.23 6.74
N VAL A 162 3.70 -15.30 6.34
CA VAL A 162 2.24 -15.40 6.51
C VAL A 162 1.70 -16.72 5.93
N LEU A 163 2.07 -17.04 4.69
CA LEU A 163 1.62 -18.25 3.99
C LEU A 163 2.05 -19.57 4.67
N ASN A 164 3.15 -19.54 5.42
CA ASN A 164 3.67 -20.72 6.13
C ASN A 164 3.13 -20.84 7.55
N THR A 165 2.69 -19.75 8.18
CA THR A 165 2.10 -19.76 9.54
C THR A 165 0.74 -20.46 9.59
N GLY A 166 0.01 -20.55 8.47
CA GLY A 166 -1.27 -21.27 8.37
C GLY A 166 -1.20 -22.80 8.37
N LYS A 167 -0.04 -23.39 8.71
CA LYS A 167 0.20 -24.85 8.76
C LYS A 167 0.15 -25.45 10.17
N SER A 168 -0.45 -24.75 11.15
CA SER A 168 -0.60 -25.26 12.52
C SER A 168 -1.87 -26.07 12.72
#